data_AF-A0A7K0FDK5-F1
#
_entry.id   AF-A0A7K0FDK5-F1
#
_cell.length_a   1.000
_cell.length_b   1.000
_cell.length_c   1.000
_cell.angle_alpha   90.00
_cell.angle_beta   90.00
_cell.angle_gamma   90.00
#
_symmetry.space_group_name_H-M   'P 1'
#
loop_
_entity.id
_entity.type
_entity.pdbx_description
1 polymer ?
#
loop_
_entity_poly.entity_id
_entity_poly.type
_entity_poly.pdbx_seq_one_letter_code
_entity_poly.pdbx_strand_id
1 'polypeptide(L)'
;MTVIEKWFDQGCDYAKGIIIYSQLPKHNPTLLKNFQRKNNSFNSEKLKYELKKFIEKYKQIEIVADIKQSIDEIVNPVPQRTEDPDKKNSVLFHQLPEALRPVLLEANNLFKENCMLKVSLNELPQHAERQAIDIQIKIYRNIQKNALCWSRIDYFIANRIIPESTKSDFEKLTPAGLLRQQQLLYASISKLNTRLNANLEIVKKASSVPEKSKIERLISKQQENLLNKNEQLIEITNLIDGK
;
A
#
# COMPACT_ATOMS: atom_id res chain seq x y z
N MET A 1 -33.34 -6.23 40.30
CA MET A 1 -32.16 -5.36 40.50
C MET A 1 -31.34 -5.35 39.21
N THR A 2 -31.17 -4.18 38.63
CA THR A 2 -30.33 -4.00 37.44
C THR A 2 -28.85 -4.20 37.79
N VAL A 3 -28.02 -4.54 36.79
CA VAL A 3 -26.56 -4.75 36.97
C VAL A 3 -25.88 -3.51 37.59
N ILE A 4 -26.41 -2.32 37.30
CA ILE A 4 -25.91 -1.04 37.84
C ILE A 4 -26.26 -0.89 39.33
N GLU A 5 -27.46 -1.27 39.77
CA GLU A 5 -27.87 -1.23 41.18
C GLU A 5 -26.98 -2.13 42.05
N LYS A 6 -26.73 -3.37 41.58
CA LYS A 6 -25.80 -4.31 42.25
C LYS A 6 -24.38 -3.74 42.36
N TRP A 7 -23.94 -2.96 41.39
CA TRP A 7 -22.63 -2.33 41.41
C TRP A 7 -22.52 -1.20 42.46
N PHE A 8 -23.60 -0.44 42.68
CA PHE A 8 -23.66 0.55 43.75
C PHE A 8 -23.58 -0.10 45.13
N ASP A 9 -24.27 -1.22 45.34
CA ASP A 9 -24.29 -1.94 46.61
C ASP A 9 -22.96 -2.64 46.94
N GLN A 10 -22.18 -3.01 45.92
CA GLN A 10 -20.89 -3.70 46.06
C GLN A 10 -19.68 -2.78 46.21
N GLY A 11 -19.88 -1.51 46.62
CA GLY A 11 -18.80 -0.57 46.90
C GLY A 11 -18.24 0.17 45.68
N CYS A 12 -18.96 0.16 44.54
CA CYS A 12 -18.67 0.99 43.36
C CYS A 12 -17.24 0.85 42.79
N ASP A 13 -16.77 -0.38 42.56
CA ASP A 13 -15.46 -0.64 41.95
C ASP A 13 -15.34 0.01 40.55
N TYR A 14 -14.37 0.92 40.41
CA TYR A 14 -14.19 1.75 39.23
C TYR A 14 -13.98 0.93 37.94
N ALA A 15 -13.20 -0.15 37.99
CA ALA A 15 -12.91 -0.97 36.81
C ALA A 15 -14.18 -1.67 36.29
N LYS A 16 -14.98 -2.23 37.20
CA LYS A 16 -16.28 -2.84 36.89
C LYS A 16 -17.27 -1.79 36.37
N GLY A 17 -17.26 -0.57 36.92
CA GLY A 17 -18.11 0.52 36.48
C GLY A 17 -17.86 0.94 35.03
N ILE A 18 -16.61 0.93 34.57
CA ILE A 18 -16.26 1.23 33.17
C ILE A 18 -16.84 0.18 32.22
N ILE A 19 -16.72 -1.10 32.57
CA ILE A 19 -17.25 -2.21 31.77
C ILE A 19 -18.77 -2.07 31.66
N ILE A 20 -19.44 -1.85 32.78
CA ILE A 20 -20.89 -1.62 32.83
C ILE A 20 -21.26 -0.42 31.94
N TYR A 21 -20.54 0.70 32.04
CA TYR A 21 -20.81 1.89 31.24
C TYR A 21 -20.61 1.66 29.73
N SER A 22 -19.57 0.91 29.34
CA SER A 22 -19.29 0.58 27.94
C SER A 22 -20.38 -0.28 27.27
N GLN A 23 -21.11 -1.05 28.07
CA GLN A 23 -22.17 -1.94 27.60
C GLN A 23 -23.54 -1.24 27.50
N LEU A 24 -23.63 0.05 27.87
CA LEU A 24 -24.91 0.79 27.81
C LEU A 24 -25.19 1.29 26.38
N PRO A 25 -26.44 1.19 25.89
CA PRO A 25 -26.80 1.41 24.48
C PRO A 25 -26.68 2.86 23.99
N LYS A 26 -26.46 3.84 24.88
CA LYS A 26 -26.32 5.27 24.53
C LYS A 26 -25.27 6.00 25.39
N HIS A 27 -24.22 5.30 25.81
CA HIS A 27 -23.15 5.92 26.58
C HIS A 27 -22.37 6.94 25.74
N ASN A 28 -21.77 7.95 26.38
CA ASN A 28 -20.95 8.92 25.66
C ASN A 28 -19.55 8.33 25.40
N PRO A 29 -19.13 8.13 24.14
CA PRO A 29 -17.86 7.48 23.81
C PRO A 29 -16.64 8.31 24.24
N THR A 30 -16.78 9.64 24.29
CA THR A 30 -15.71 10.54 24.75
C THR A 30 -15.50 10.41 26.25
N LEU A 31 -16.58 10.27 27.02
CA LEU A 31 -16.49 10.02 28.47
C LEU A 31 -15.90 8.64 28.76
N LEU A 32 -16.28 7.61 28.00
CA LEU A 32 -15.69 6.27 28.15
C LEU A 32 -14.16 6.29 27.94
N LYS A 33 -13.69 6.98 26.89
CA LYS A 33 -12.25 7.17 26.66
C LYS A 33 -11.56 7.90 27.82
N ASN A 34 -12.22 8.91 28.39
CA ASN A 34 -11.68 9.63 29.55
C ASN A 34 -11.63 8.77 30.81
N PHE A 35 -12.65 7.94 31.06
CA PHE A 35 -12.67 7.01 32.18
C PHE A 35 -11.61 5.92 32.07
N GLN A 36 -11.36 5.41 30.86
CA GLN A 36 -10.31 4.42 30.58
C GLN A 36 -8.89 5.00 30.70
N ARG A 37 -8.70 6.30 30.43
CA ARG A 37 -7.37 6.95 30.43
C ARG A 37 -6.81 7.19 31.83
N LYS A 38 -7.64 7.58 32.80
CA LYS A 38 -7.16 7.92 34.15
C LYS A 38 -8.23 7.65 35.20
N ASN A 39 -7.86 6.89 36.22
CA ASN A 39 -8.64 6.78 37.45
C ASN A 39 -8.26 7.93 38.40
N ASN A 40 -9.19 8.84 38.67
CA ASN A 40 -9.07 9.89 39.67
C ASN A 40 -10.42 10.09 40.37
N SER A 41 -10.41 10.73 41.54
CA SER A 41 -11.62 10.98 42.33
C SER A 41 -12.73 11.64 41.50
N PHE A 42 -12.40 12.66 40.69
CA PHE A 42 -13.33 13.31 39.79
C PHE A 42 -14.00 12.36 38.77
N ASN A 43 -13.23 11.53 38.07
CA ASN A 43 -13.75 10.57 37.09
C ASN A 43 -14.57 9.48 37.76
N SER A 44 -14.19 9.07 38.98
CA SER A 44 -14.96 8.09 39.75
C SER A 44 -16.35 8.61 40.14
N GLU A 45 -16.44 9.87 40.56
CA GLU A 45 -17.71 10.54 40.85
C GLU A 45 -18.52 10.77 39.59
N LYS A 46 -17.86 11.16 38.50
CA LYS A 46 -18.52 11.37 37.21
C LYS A 46 -19.06 10.06 36.62
N LEU A 47 -18.34 8.95 36.74
CA LEU A 47 -18.80 7.62 36.33
C LEU A 47 -20.03 7.18 37.14
N LYS A 48 -20.02 7.38 38.46
CA LYS A 48 -21.19 7.14 39.32
C LYS A 48 -22.38 7.98 38.89
N TYR A 49 -22.18 9.27 38.63
CA TYR A 49 -23.23 10.18 38.17
C TYR A 49 -23.85 9.72 36.84
N GLU A 50 -23.03 9.38 35.85
CA GLU A 50 -23.50 8.90 34.56
C GLU A 50 -24.29 7.58 34.73
N LEU A 51 -23.76 6.60 35.46
CA LEU A 51 -24.44 5.33 35.71
C LEU A 51 -25.77 5.51 36.46
N LYS A 52 -25.83 6.43 37.43
CA LYS A 52 -27.07 6.78 38.15
C LYS A 52 -28.11 7.41 37.22
N LYS A 53 -27.69 8.30 36.32
CA LYS A 53 -28.55 8.88 35.28
C LYS A 53 -29.14 7.82 34.36
N PHE A 54 -28.40 6.75 34.06
CA PHE A 54 -28.93 5.61 33.31
C PHE A 54 -29.96 4.81 34.13
N ILE A 55 -29.79 4.64 35.43
CA ILE A 55 -30.84 4.04 36.28
C ILE A 55 -32.12 4.88 36.24
N GLU A 56 -32.00 6.20 36.40
CA GLU A 56 -33.15 7.12 36.42
C GLU A 56 -33.85 7.22 35.07
N LYS A 57 -33.10 7.21 33.97
CA LYS A 57 -33.63 7.36 32.61
C LYS A 57 -34.24 6.07 32.04
N TYR A 58 -33.77 4.90 32.47
CA TYR A 58 -34.19 3.60 31.92
C TYR A 58 -35.02 2.76 32.89
N LYS A 59 -35.29 3.24 34.11
CA LYS A 59 -36.34 2.70 34.99
C LYS A 59 -37.75 2.72 34.37
N GLN A 60 -37.95 3.42 33.25
CA GLN A 60 -39.25 3.53 32.57
C GLN A 60 -39.39 2.69 31.29
N ILE A 61 -38.42 1.88 30.89
CA ILE A 61 -38.53 1.15 29.61
C ILE A 61 -37.99 -0.27 29.74
N GLU A 62 -38.88 -1.22 30.04
CA GLU A 62 -38.67 -2.66 29.82
C GLU A 62 -38.54 -2.92 28.31
N ILE A 63 -37.32 -3.13 27.81
CA ILE A 63 -37.12 -3.78 26.50
C ILE A 63 -35.89 -4.68 26.59
N VAL A 64 -36.13 -5.94 26.94
CA VAL A 64 -35.19 -7.06 26.74
C VAL A 64 -35.93 -8.12 25.95
N ALA A 65 -35.73 -8.15 24.63
CA ALA A 65 -36.03 -9.35 23.84
C ALA A 65 -35.32 -9.39 22.48
N ASP A 66 -35.11 -8.27 21.78
CA ASP A 66 -34.80 -8.35 20.34
C ASP A 66 -33.34 -8.19 19.90
N ILE A 67 -32.36 -8.07 20.81
CA ILE A 67 -30.96 -7.81 20.39
C ILE A 67 -30.11 -9.10 20.38
N LYS A 68 -30.64 -10.25 20.80
CA LYS A 68 -29.85 -11.50 20.89
C LYS A 68 -29.70 -12.29 19.57
N GLN A 69 -30.38 -11.92 18.48
CA GLN A 69 -30.33 -12.69 17.23
C GLN A 69 -29.47 -12.09 16.11
N SER A 70 -28.97 -10.85 16.24
CA SER A 70 -28.17 -10.21 15.18
C SER A 70 -26.67 -10.13 15.47
N ILE A 71 -26.19 -10.73 16.56
CA ILE A 71 -24.78 -10.61 17.00
C ILE A 71 -23.90 -11.74 16.48
N ASP A 72 -24.46 -12.90 16.10
CA ASP A 72 -23.66 -14.01 15.56
C ASP A 72 -23.16 -13.79 14.12
N GLU A 73 -23.67 -12.78 13.40
CA GLU A 73 -23.18 -12.40 12.06
C GLU A 73 -22.24 -11.17 12.04
N ILE A 74 -22.02 -10.50 13.18
CA ILE A 74 -21.15 -9.30 13.26
C ILE A 74 -19.86 -9.59 14.05
N VAL A 75 -19.58 -10.86 14.38
CA VAL A 75 -18.23 -11.33 14.74
C VAL A 75 -17.40 -11.51 13.47
N ASN A 76 -17.27 -10.43 12.69
CA ASN A 76 -16.00 -10.17 12.03
C ASN A 76 -15.27 -9.20 12.94
N PRO A 77 -14.09 -9.55 13.48
CA PRO A 77 -13.31 -8.57 14.20
C PRO A 77 -13.13 -7.37 13.27
N VAL A 78 -13.29 -6.16 13.81
CA VAL A 78 -12.66 -4.95 13.25
C VAL A 78 -11.36 -5.42 12.62
N PRO A 79 -11.09 -5.25 11.32
CA PRO A 79 -9.80 -5.60 10.79
C PRO A 79 -8.83 -4.85 11.68
N GLN A 80 -8.12 -5.59 12.54
CA GLN A 80 -6.91 -5.09 13.13
C GLN A 80 -6.21 -4.54 11.92
N ARG A 81 -5.95 -3.23 11.93
CA ARG A 81 -5.11 -2.61 10.94
C ARG A 81 -3.82 -3.41 11.07
N THR A 82 -3.69 -4.44 10.24
CA THR A 82 -2.40 -4.93 9.84
C THR A 82 -1.72 -3.64 9.45
N GLU A 83 -0.69 -3.28 10.20
CA GLU A 83 0.34 -2.47 9.59
C GLU A 83 0.68 -3.30 8.36
N ASP A 84 0.08 -2.97 7.22
CA ASP A 84 0.41 -3.61 5.97
C ASP A 84 1.93 -3.44 5.91
N PRO A 85 2.72 -4.53 5.98
CA PRO A 85 4.17 -4.41 5.85
C PRO A 85 4.54 -3.79 4.48
N ASP A 86 3.55 -3.73 3.57
CA ASP A 86 3.61 -3.16 2.24
C ASP A 86 3.13 -1.71 2.11
N LYS A 87 2.84 -0.99 3.20
CA LYS A 87 2.85 0.48 3.12
C LYS A 87 4.30 0.92 3.00
N LYS A 88 4.85 0.78 1.79
CA LYS A 88 6.05 1.46 1.34
C LYS A 88 5.86 2.94 1.72
N ASN A 89 6.50 3.36 2.81
CA ASN A 89 6.56 4.76 3.18
C ASN A 89 6.99 5.52 1.93
N SER A 90 6.25 6.58 1.58
CA SER A 90 6.55 7.39 0.41
C SER A 90 8.03 7.76 0.44
N VAL A 91 8.81 7.30 -0.54
CA VAL A 91 10.25 7.56 -0.59
C VAL A 91 10.46 9.07 -0.65
N LEU A 92 11.18 9.61 0.34
CA LEU A 92 11.41 11.04 0.45
C LEU A 92 12.68 11.44 -0.30
N PHE A 93 12.69 12.64 -0.90
CA PHE A 93 13.83 13.14 -1.68
C PHE A 93 15.16 13.15 -0.92
N HIS A 94 15.13 13.40 0.38
CA HIS A 94 16.34 13.42 1.21
C HIS A 94 16.91 12.02 1.49
N GLN A 95 16.13 10.95 1.29
CA GLN A 95 16.59 9.57 1.45
C GLN A 95 17.33 9.04 0.21
N LEU A 96 17.24 9.78 -0.91
CA LEU A 96 17.85 9.41 -2.18
C LEU A 96 19.12 10.23 -2.47
N PRO A 97 20.15 9.60 -3.08
CA PRO A 97 21.29 10.28 -3.66
C PRO A 97 20.85 11.30 -4.71
N GLU A 98 21.68 12.31 -4.92
CA GLU A 98 21.43 13.39 -5.88
C GLU A 98 21.08 12.87 -7.29
N ALA A 99 21.76 11.82 -7.75
CA ALA A 99 21.52 11.20 -9.06
C ALA A 99 20.13 10.53 -9.21
N LEU A 100 19.49 10.08 -8.11
CA LEU A 100 18.17 9.42 -8.15
C LEU A 100 17.00 10.36 -7.85
N ARG A 101 17.26 11.56 -7.31
CA ARG A 101 16.23 12.60 -7.13
C ARG A 101 15.53 12.99 -8.44
N PRO A 102 16.22 13.20 -9.59
CA PRO A 102 15.53 13.48 -10.85
C PRO A 102 14.65 12.31 -11.30
N VAL A 103 15.06 11.06 -11.05
CA VAL A 103 14.26 9.86 -11.38
C VAL A 103 12.98 9.80 -10.56
N LEU A 104 13.04 10.14 -9.26
CA LEU A 104 11.84 10.23 -8.43
C LEU A 104 10.91 11.38 -8.88
N LEU A 105 11.48 12.51 -9.28
CA LEU A 105 10.70 13.63 -9.81
C LEU A 105 9.99 13.24 -11.12
N GLU A 106 10.70 12.55 -12.02
CA GLU A 106 10.15 12.02 -13.26
C GLU A 106 8.99 11.05 -13.00
N ALA A 107 9.15 10.09 -12.09
CA ALA A 107 8.07 9.16 -11.70
C ALA A 107 6.81 9.90 -11.20
N ASN A 108 6.99 10.91 -10.37
CA ASN A 108 5.89 11.73 -9.86
C ASN A 108 5.22 12.55 -10.97
N ASN A 109 6.01 13.09 -11.90
CA ASN A 109 5.49 13.85 -13.04
C ASN A 109 4.71 12.94 -14.01
N LEU A 110 5.23 11.76 -14.34
CA LEU A 110 4.53 10.77 -15.17
C LEU A 110 3.19 10.34 -14.55
N PHE A 111 3.16 10.18 -13.22
CA PHE A 111 1.92 9.87 -12.50
C PHE A 111 0.90 11.00 -12.64
N LYS A 112 1.30 12.24 -12.38
CA LYS A 112 0.43 13.42 -12.53
C LYS A 112 -0.07 13.57 -13.96
N GLU A 113 0.82 13.40 -14.95
CA GLU A 113 0.45 13.44 -16.36
C GLU A 113 -0.60 12.36 -16.68
N ASN A 114 -0.45 11.14 -16.17
CA ASN A 114 -1.44 10.09 -16.35
C ASN A 114 -2.79 10.42 -15.71
N CYS A 115 -2.81 11.04 -14.54
CA CYS A 115 -4.05 11.53 -13.94
C CYS A 115 -4.74 12.55 -14.85
N MET A 116 -3.99 13.52 -15.39
CA MET A 116 -4.53 14.51 -16.32
C MET A 116 -5.04 13.87 -17.62
N LEU A 117 -4.25 12.97 -18.21
CA LEU A 117 -4.64 12.23 -19.41
C LEU A 117 -5.90 11.40 -19.19
N LYS A 118 -6.07 10.82 -17.99
CA LYS A 118 -7.28 10.06 -17.65
C LYS A 118 -8.51 10.96 -17.54
N VAL A 119 -8.36 12.17 -16.99
CA VAL A 119 -9.43 13.18 -17.00
C VAL A 119 -9.79 13.55 -18.44
N SER A 120 -8.80 13.91 -19.26
CA SER A 120 -9.02 14.25 -20.68
C SER A 120 -9.66 13.10 -21.46
N LEU A 121 -9.28 11.84 -21.19
CA LEU A 121 -9.88 10.67 -21.82
C LEU A 121 -11.37 10.52 -21.47
N ASN A 122 -11.75 10.85 -20.23
CA ASN A 122 -13.15 10.77 -19.79
C ASN A 122 -14.01 11.93 -20.34
N GLU A 123 -13.39 13.04 -20.70
CA GLU A 123 -14.05 14.21 -21.28
C GLU A 123 -14.26 14.09 -22.80
N LEU A 124 -13.60 13.13 -23.47
CA LEU A 124 -13.74 12.92 -24.90
C LEU A 124 -15.14 12.41 -25.28
N PRO A 125 -15.69 12.86 -26.41
CA PRO A 125 -16.96 12.34 -26.91
C PRO A 125 -16.79 10.90 -27.43
N GLN A 126 -17.86 10.11 -27.38
CA GLN A 126 -17.85 8.67 -27.70
C GLN A 126 -17.35 8.36 -29.13
N HIS A 127 -17.48 9.31 -30.05
CA HIS A 127 -17.07 9.20 -31.46
C HIS A 127 -15.61 9.59 -31.72
N ALA A 128 -14.89 10.09 -30.71
CA ALA A 128 -13.46 10.43 -30.82
C ALA A 128 -12.55 9.23 -30.50
N GLU A 129 -12.83 8.07 -31.11
CA GLU A 129 -12.13 6.80 -30.85
C GLU A 129 -10.61 6.92 -31.07
N ARG A 130 -10.19 7.56 -32.16
CA ARG A 130 -8.77 7.73 -32.49
C ARG A 130 -8.01 8.51 -31.41
N GLN A 131 -8.58 9.61 -30.95
CA GLN A 131 -7.99 10.43 -29.89
C GLN A 131 -7.97 9.69 -28.55
N ALA A 132 -9.02 8.92 -28.27
CA ALA A 132 -9.08 8.08 -27.07
C ALA A 132 -7.96 7.01 -27.08
N ILE A 133 -7.73 6.36 -28.22
CA ILE A 133 -6.66 5.37 -28.42
C ILE A 133 -5.29 6.03 -28.21
N ASP A 134 -5.05 7.20 -28.80
CA ASP A 134 -3.77 7.92 -28.66
C ASP A 134 -3.48 8.25 -27.18
N ILE A 135 -4.49 8.70 -26.44
CA ILE A 135 -4.36 8.97 -24.99
C ILE A 135 -4.09 7.67 -24.22
N GLN A 136 -4.79 6.58 -24.53
CA GLN A 136 -4.59 5.29 -23.87
C GLN A 136 -3.18 4.73 -24.10
N ILE A 137 -2.66 4.84 -25.33
CA ILE A 137 -1.28 4.44 -25.66
C ILE A 137 -0.30 5.29 -24.85
N LYS A 138 -0.53 6.61 -24.75
CA LYS A 138 0.33 7.51 -23.97
C LYS A 138 0.32 7.15 -22.48
N ILE A 139 -0.85 6.89 -21.90
CA ILE A 139 -0.99 6.42 -20.52
C ILE A 139 -0.21 5.12 -20.31
N TYR A 140 -0.36 4.16 -21.22
CA TYR A 140 0.36 2.88 -21.15
C TYR A 140 1.88 3.08 -21.16
N ARG A 141 2.41 3.89 -22.10
CA ARG A 141 3.85 4.21 -22.16
C ARG A 141 4.34 4.86 -20.88
N ASN A 142 3.58 5.81 -20.34
CA ASN A 142 3.91 6.48 -19.09
C ASN A 142 3.90 5.53 -17.90
N ILE A 143 2.97 4.57 -17.84
CA ILE A 143 2.96 3.53 -16.80
C ILE A 143 4.22 2.67 -16.87
N GLN A 144 4.65 2.25 -18.07
CA GLN A 144 5.88 1.47 -18.25
C GLN A 144 7.11 2.25 -17.80
N LYS A 145 7.24 3.52 -18.18
CA LYS A 145 8.33 4.40 -17.75
C LYS A 145 8.32 4.62 -16.23
N ASN A 146 7.14 4.86 -15.65
CA ASN A 146 7.00 5.07 -14.21
C ASN A 146 7.40 3.81 -13.42
N ALA A 147 6.97 2.63 -13.88
CA ALA A 147 7.39 1.36 -13.30
C ALA A 147 8.91 1.18 -13.36
N LEU A 148 9.55 1.57 -14.47
CA LEU A 148 11.01 1.57 -14.59
C LEU A 148 11.66 2.50 -13.56
N CYS A 149 11.20 3.75 -13.44
CA CYS A 149 11.72 4.70 -12.45
C CYS A 149 11.64 4.13 -11.02
N TRP A 150 10.50 3.56 -10.65
CA TRP A 150 10.34 2.92 -9.34
C TRP A 150 11.22 1.68 -9.17
N SER A 151 11.39 0.87 -10.20
CA SER A 151 12.27 -0.30 -10.13
C SER A 151 13.74 0.07 -9.89
N ARG A 152 14.21 1.21 -10.46
CA ARG A 152 15.55 1.76 -10.16
C ARG A 152 15.66 2.23 -8.70
N ILE A 153 14.62 2.90 -8.20
CA ILE A 153 14.56 3.39 -6.81
C ILE A 153 14.53 2.20 -5.84
N ASP A 154 13.70 1.20 -6.09
CA ASP A 154 13.60 -0.03 -5.29
C ASP A 154 14.93 -0.79 -5.28
N TYR A 155 15.60 -0.88 -6.42
CA TYR A 155 16.93 -1.49 -6.53
C TYR A 155 17.97 -0.77 -5.66
N PHE A 156 17.98 0.56 -5.68
CA PHE A 156 18.85 1.35 -4.83
C PHE A 156 18.52 1.18 -3.34
N ILE A 157 17.24 1.13 -2.97
CA ILE A 157 16.84 0.92 -1.57
C ILE A 157 17.33 -0.44 -1.07
N ALA A 158 17.26 -1.48 -1.90
CA ALA A 158 17.69 -2.83 -1.56
C ALA A 158 19.23 -2.99 -1.53
N ASN A 159 19.93 -2.49 -2.55
CA ASN A 159 21.36 -2.78 -2.75
C ASN A 159 22.30 -1.60 -2.40
N ARG A 160 21.76 -0.39 -2.24
CA ARG A 160 22.51 0.87 -2.06
C ARG A 160 23.49 1.21 -3.19
N ILE A 161 23.27 0.63 -4.37
CA ILE A 161 24.04 0.83 -5.59
C ILE A 161 23.14 1.51 -6.61
N ILE A 162 23.70 2.48 -7.35
CA ILE A 162 23.01 3.14 -8.46
C ILE A 162 23.34 2.34 -9.73
N PRO A 163 22.33 1.78 -10.42
CA PRO A 163 22.57 1.02 -11.65
C PRO A 163 23.05 1.97 -12.75
N GLU A 164 24.13 1.59 -13.44
CA GLU A 164 24.65 2.35 -14.58
C GLU A 164 23.80 2.08 -15.82
N SER A 165 23.31 3.13 -16.48
CA SER A 165 22.57 2.97 -17.73
C SER A 165 23.55 2.64 -18.85
N THR A 166 23.40 1.46 -19.46
CA THR A 166 24.18 1.08 -20.63
C THR A 166 23.79 1.94 -21.83
N LYS A 167 24.73 2.72 -22.37
CA LYS A 167 24.54 3.45 -23.63
C LYS A 167 24.35 2.45 -24.75
N SER A 168 23.27 2.59 -25.50
CA SER A 168 22.92 1.66 -26.58
C SER A 168 22.89 2.42 -27.91
N ASP A 169 23.59 1.89 -28.92
CA ASP A 169 23.69 2.52 -30.24
C ASP A 169 22.53 2.09 -31.16
N PHE A 170 21.29 2.21 -30.69
CA PHE A 170 20.12 1.76 -31.48
C PHE A 170 19.81 2.66 -32.67
N GLU A 171 20.26 3.91 -32.66
CA GLU A 171 20.04 4.87 -33.75
C GLU A 171 20.64 4.42 -35.10
N LYS A 172 21.69 3.60 -35.06
CA LYS A 172 22.39 3.08 -36.25
C LYS A 172 21.68 1.90 -36.91
N LEU A 173 20.65 1.35 -36.28
CA LEU A 173 19.97 0.15 -36.78
C LEU A 173 18.92 0.51 -37.84
N THR A 174 18.77 -0.41 -38.80
CA THR A 174 17.68 -0.36 -39.77
C THR A 174 16.34 -0.64 -39.07
N PRO A 175 15.18 -0.21 -39.62
CA PRO A 175 13.88 -0.47 -39.02
C PRO A 175 13.61 -1.97 -38.75
N ALA A 176 14.00 -2.84 -39.68
CA ALA A 176 13.92 -4.29 -39.49
C ALA A 176 14.90 -4.79 -38.40
N GLY A 177 16.08 -4.16 -38.30
CA GLY A 177 17.05 -4.41 -37.23
C GLY A 177 16.50 -4.05 -35.85
N LEU A 178 15.82 -2.91 -35.72
CA LEU A 178 15.17 -2.46 -34.48
C LEU A 178 14.12 -3.47 -34.01
N LEU A 179 13.21 -3.90 -34.89
CA LEU A 179 12.18 -4.90 -34.57
C LEU A 179 12.78 -6.24 -34.13
N ARG A 180 13.80 -6.72 -34.85
CA ARG A 180 14.50 -7.96 -34.47
C ARG A 180 15.13 -7.84 -33.10
N GLN A 181 15.79 -6.72 -32.81
CA GLN A 181 16.42 -6.50 -31.52
C GLN A 181 15.38 -6.38 -30.40
N GLN A 182 14.25 -5.72 -30.65
CA GLN A 182 13.12 -5.65 -29.73
C GLN A 182 12.62 -7.04 -29.35
N GLN A 183 12.43 -7.93 -30.32
CA GLN A 183 12.03 -9.33 -30.08
C GLN A 183 13.08 -10.09 -29.25
N LEU A 184 14.36 -9.88 -29.53
CA LEU A 184 15.46 -10.47 -28.75
C LEU A 184 15.47 -9.95 -27.31
N LEU A 185 15.18 -8.67 -27.09
CA LEU A 185 15.03 -8.09 -25.75
C LEU A 185 13.85 -8.71 -25.01
N TYR A 186 12.68 -8.82 -25.64
CA TYR A 186 11.53 -9.51 -25.03
C TYR A 186 11.86 -10.93 -24.60
N ALA A 187 12.46 -11.73 -25.49
CA ALA A 187 12.87 -13.10 -25.18
C ALA A 187 13.91 -13.15 -24.06
N SER A 188 14.86 -12.21 -24.06
CA SER A 188 15.88 -12.10 -23.01
C SER A 188 15.28 -11.72 -21.66
N ILE A 189 14.36 -10.75 -21.61
CA ILE A 189 13.69 -10.29 -20.38
C ILE A 189 12.84 -11.43 -19.81
N SER A 190 12.08 -12.12 -20.65
CA SER A 190 11.28 -13.29 -20.25
C SER A 190 12.14 -14.36 -19.58
N LYS A 191 13.22 -14.79 -20.24
CA LYS A 191 14.16 -15.78 -19.68
C LYS A 191 14.81 -15.31 -18.38
N LEU A 192 15.16 -14.02 -18.28
CA LEU A 192 15.74 -13.44 -17.07
C LEU A 192 14.75 -13.46 -15.91
N ASN A 193 13.49 -13.06 -16.14
CA ASN A 193 12.44 -13.09 -15.12
C ASN A 193 12.21 -14.51 -14.60
N THR A 194 12.12 -15.51 -15.48
CA THR A 194 11.96 -16.91 -15.06
C THR A 194 13.12 -17.37 -14.18
N ARG A 195 14.36 -17.03 -14.56
CA ARG A 195 15.56 -17.38 -13.79
C ARG A 195 15.64 -16.64 -12.46
N LEU A 196 15.26 -15.36 -12.43
CA LEU A 196 15.28 -14.53 -11.23
C LEU A 196 14.25 -15.06 -10.22
N ASN A 197 13.04 -15.41 -10.68
CA ASN A 197 12.01 -16.04 -9.85
C ASN A 197 12.49 -17.38 -9.29
N ALA A 198 13.11 -18.23 -10.12
CA ALA A 198 13.68 -19.49 -9.64
C ALA A 198 14.76 -19.25 -8.56
N ASN A 199 15.64 -18.28 -8.74
CA ASN A 199 16.67 -17.93 -7.76
C ASN A 199 16.09 -17.36 -6.46
N LEU A 200 15.05 -16.54 -6.54
CA LEU A 200 14.33 -16.04 -5.35
C LEU A 200 13.72 -17.18 -4.53
N GLU A 201 13.13 -18.18 -5.20
CA GLU A 201 12.60 -19.36 -4.52
C GLU A 201 13.69 -20.21 -3.87
N ILE A 202 14.88 -20.30 -4.48
CA ILE A 202 16.03 -20.99 -3.87
C ILE A 202 16.50 -20.23 -2.63
N VAL A 203 16.58 -18.88 -2.67
CA VAL A 203 16.96 -18.07 -1.49
C VAL A 203 15.99 -18.25 -0.34
N LYS A 204 14.69 -18.36 -0.61
CA LYS A 204 13.67 -18.62 0.43
C LYS A 204 13.83 -19.98 1.10
N LYS A 205 14.30 -20.99 0.35
CA LYS A 205 14.46 -22.38 0.84
C LYS A 205 15.87 -22.66 1.39
N ALA A 206 16.84 -21.82 1.10
CA ALA A 206 18.23 -21.99 1.54
C ALA A 206 18.35 -21.92 3.06
N SER A 207 18.86 -22.99 3.66
CA SER A 207 19.09 -23.08 5.11
C SER A 207 20.46 -22.53 5.52
N SER A 208 21.40 -22.48 4.56
CA SER A 208 22.81 -22.13 4.78
C SER A 208 23.09 -20.66 4.43
N VAL A 209 23.68 -19.91 5.37
CA VAL A 209 24.00 -18.47 5.20
C VAL A 209 24.97 -18.21 4.03
N PRO A 210 26.06 -18.99 3.82
CA PRO A 210 26.94 -18.82 2.67
C PRO A 210 26.27 -19.03 1.31
N GLU A 211 25.40 -20.05 1.21
CA GLU A 211 24.67 -20.33 -0.03
C GLU A 211 23.67 -19.23 -0.34
N LYS A 212 22.96 -18.75 0.70
CA LYS A 212 22.03 -17.63 0.60
C LYS A 212 22.73 -16.38 0.07
N SER A 213 23.86 -15.99 0.68
CA SER A 213 24.62 -14.80 0.26
C SER A 213 25.13 -14.90 -1.17
N LYS A 214 25.58 -16.09 -1.60
CA LYS A 214 26.03 -16.31 -2.99
C LYS A 214 24.89 -16.09 -3.99
N ILE A 215 23.69 -16.60 -3.69
CA ILE A 215 22.54 -16.47 -4.57
C ILE A 215 21.98 -15.04 -4.54
N GLU A 216 21.96 -14.37 -3.38
CA GLU A 216 21.58 -12.97 -3.28
C GLU A 216 22.45 -12.07 -4.16
N ARG A 217 23.77 -12.26 -4.16
CA ARG A 217 24.68 -11.54 -5.08
C ARG A 217 24.37 -11.80 -6.55
N LEU A 218 24.00 -13.03 -6.90
CA LEU A 218 23.57 -13.36 -8.26
C LEU A 218 22.25 -12.68 -8.62
N ILE A 219 21.29 -12.62 -7.68
CA ILE A 219 20.01 -11.94 -7.87
C ILE A 219 20.22 -10.44 -8.07
N SER A 220 21.05 -9.78 -7.25
CA SER A 220 21.33 -8.34 -7.40
C SER A 220 21.91 -8.03 -8.79
N LYS A 221 22.83 -8.84 -9.31
CA LYS A 221 23.35 -8.70 -10.68
C LYS A 221 22.30 -8.97 -11.75
N GLN A 222 21.40 -9.92 -11.51
CA GLN A 222 20.31 -10.22 -12.44
C GLN A 222 19.25 -9.12 -12.48
N GLN A 223 18.93 -8.52 -11.33
CA GLN A 223 18.04 -7.37 -11.20
C GLN A 223 18.60 -6.16 -11.95
N GLU A 224 19.88 -5.87 -11.77
CA GLU A 224 20.57 -4.81 -12.52
C GLU A 224 20.50 -5.03 -14.04
N ASN A 225 20.80 -6.26 -14.49
CA ASN A 225 20.71 -6.61 -15.90
C ASN A 225 19.27 -6.50 -16.45
N LEU A 226 18.28 -6.85 -15.63
CA LEU A 226 16.87 -6.71 -15.97
C LEU A 226 16.50 -5.22 -16.16
N LEU A 227 16.93 -4.34 -15.26
CA LEU A 227 16.72 -2.90 -15.37
C LEU A 227 17.30 -2.35 -16.67
N ASN A 228 18.56 -2.68 -16.96
CA ASN A 228 19.23 -2.22 -18.17
C ASN A 228 18.51 -2.70 -19.45
N LYS A 229 18.01 -3.94 -19.45
CA LYS A 229 17.24 -4.46 -20.61
C LYS A 229 15.87 -3.82 -20.76
N ASN A 230 15.20 -3.50 -19.66
CA ASN A 230 13.92 -2.78 -19.71
C ASN A 230 14.12 -1.34 -20.21
N GLU A 231 15.22 -0.69 -19.83
CA GLU A 231 15.61 0.62 -20.37
C GLU A 231 15.83 0.56 -21.88
N GLN A 232 16.65 -0.41 -22.33
CA GLN A 232 16.90 -0.64 -23.75
C GLN A 232 15.60 -0.91 -24.53
N LEU A 233 14.67 -1.67 -23.94
CA LEU A 233 13.40 -1.96 -24.57
C LEU A 233 12.56 -0.69 -24.75
N ILE A 234 12.51 0.17 -23.74
CA ILE A 234 11.81 1.47 -23.83
C ILE A 234 12.47 2.35 -24.89
N GLU A 235 13.80 2.40 -24.94
CA GLU A 235 14.57 3.17 -25.93
C GLU A 235 14.25 2.72 -27.36
N ILE A 236 14.36 1.41 -27.66
CA ILE A 236 14.01 0.86 -28.97
C ILE A 236 12.54 1.10 -29.30
N THR A 237 11.63 0.94 -28.35
CA THR A 237 10.20 1.16 -28.58
C THR A 237 9.91 2.61 -28.95
N ASN A 238 10.55 3.58 -28.27
CA ASN A 238 10.43 4.99 -28.63
C ASN A 238 11.00 5.29 -30.03
N LEU A 239 12.08 4.61 -30.45
CA LEU A 239 12.66 4.77 -31.79
C LEU A 239 11.79 4.16 -32.89
N ILE A 240 11.06 3.08 -32.60
CA ILE A 240 10.11 2.46 -33.52
C ILE A 240 8.85 3.33 -33.63
N ASP A 241 8.34 3.84 -32.50
CA ASP A 241 7.10 4.61 -32.43
C ASP A 241 7.26 6.08 -32.85
N GLY A 242 8.49 6.61 -32.79
CA GLY A 242 8.85 7.98 -33.14
C GLY A 242 9.35 8.17 -34.58
N LYS A 243 9.36 7.11 -35.40
CA LYS A 243 9.58 7.13 -36.84
C LYS A 243 8.28 6.84 -37.59
#